data_AF-A0A1E3KRP3-F1
#
_entry.id   AF-A0A1E3KRP3-F1
#
_cell.length_a   1.000
_cell.length_b   1.000
_cell.length_c   1.000
_cell.angle_alpha   90.00
_cell.angle_beta   90.00
_cell.angle_gamma   90.00
#
_symmetry.space_group_name_H-M   'P 1'
#
loop_
_entity.id
_entity.type
_entity.pdbx_description
1 polymer ?
#
loop_
_entity_poly.entity_id
_entity_poly.type
_entity_poly.pdbx_seq_one_letter_code
_entity_poly.pdbx_strand_id
1 'polypeptide(L)' 'MKIWLMKTSDVDYDLYQAAVVVARTRQEAEQISRDKLTNDPKVQDYYGSKFEQHWHATEINLDKEGIILADFNAG' A
#
# COMPACT_ATOMS: atom_id res chain seq x y z
N MET A 1 2.55 9.85 15.67
CA MET A 1 2.09 9.18 14.43
C MET A 1 3.31 8.84 13.61
N LYS A 2 3.29 7.73 12.89
CA LYS A 2 4.41 7.27 12.05
C LYS A 2 3.97 7.23 10.59
N ILE A 3 4.94 7.30 9.69
CA ILE A 3 4.70 7.24 8.26
C ILE A 3 5.20 5.88 7.78
N TRP A 4 4.38 5.20 6.99
CA TRP A 4 4.62 3.85 6.53
C TRP A 4 4.61 3.85 5.01
N LEU A 5 5.69 3.33 4.41
CA LEU A 5 5.70 2.94 3.02
C LEU A 5 5.10 1.53 2.93
N MET A 6 3.96 1.45 2.29
CA MET A 6 3.21 0.23 2.05
C MET A 6 3.61 -0.28 0.67
N LYS A 7 3.97 -1.56 0.55
CA LYS A 7 4.24 -2.23 -0.73
C LYS A 7 3.51 -3.56 -0.79
N THR A 8 3.16 -3.99 -1.99
CA THR A 8 2.69 -5.35 -2.28
C THR A 8 3.71 -6.09 -3.15
N SER A 9 3.74 -7.42 -3.07
CA SER A 9 4.47 -8.29 -4.00
C SER A 9 3.60 -8.81 -5.14
N ASP A 10 2.34 -8.40 -5.22
CA ASP A 10 1.35 -8.91 -6.15
C ASP A 10 1.52 -8.22 -7.51
N VAL A 11 2.46 -8.73 -8.29
CA VAL A 11 2.90 -8.18 -9.59
C VAL A 11 1.84 -8.32 -10.69
N ASP A 12 0.89 -9.25 -10.51
CA ASP A 12 -0.10 -9.58 -11.52
C ASP A 12 -1.23 -8.54 -11.66
N TYR A 13 -1.25 -7.53 -10.78
CA TYR A 13 -2.34 -6.56 -10.70
C TYR A 13 -1.84 -5.11 -10.70
N ASP A 14 -2.09 -4.41 -11.80
CA ASP A 14 -1.62 -3.05 -12.10
C ASP A 14 -2.37 -1.93 -11.33
N LEU A 15 -2.83 -2.21 -10.10
CA LEU A 15 -3.65 -1.28 -9.30
C LEU A 15 -2.79 -0.31 -8.50
N TYR A 16 -2.12 -0.84 -7.48
CA TYR A 16 -1.38 -0.09 -6.48
C TYR A 16 -0.21 -0.95 -6.00
N GLN A 17 0.99 -0.68 -6.51
CA GLN A 17 2.20 -1.38 -6.06
C GLN A 17 2.72 -0.86 -4.71
N ALA A 18 2.41 0.42 -4.41
CA ALA A 18 2.83 1.07 -3.18
C ALA A 18 1.86 2.18 -2.74
N ALA A 19 1.88 2.50 -1.44
CA ALA A 19 1.17 3.64 -0.85
C ALA A 19 1.93 4.23 0.33
N VAL A 20 1.64 5.48 0.69
CA VAL A 20 2.15 6.11 1.92
C VAL A 20 1.00 6.27 2.90
N VAL A 21 1.13 5.67 4.09
CA VAL A 21 0.08 5.66 5.11
C VAL A 21 0.59 6.24 6.42
N VAL A 22 -0.21 7.12 7.03
CA VAL A 22 0.05 7.65 8.38
C VAL A 22 -0.74 6.82 9.38
N ALA A 23 -0.04 6.12 10.27
CA ALA A 23 -0.65 5.25 11.29
C ALA A 23 0.20 5.20 12.56
N ARG A 24 -0.38 4.77 13.69
CA ARG A 24 0.34 4.62 14.97
C ARG A 24 1.18 3.35 14.99
N THR A 25 0.68 2.27 14.37
CA THR A 25 1.35 0.96 14.36
C THR A 25 1.45 0.40 12.95
N ARG A 26 2.32 -0.62 12.79
CA ARG A 26 2.50 -1.37 11.56
C ARG A 26 1.18 -2.04 11.13
N GLN A 27 0.52 -2.73 12.06
CA GLN A 27 -0.72 -3.45 11.78
C GLN A 27 -1.84 -2.52 11.34
N GLU A 28 -1.91 -1.31 11.93
CA GLU A 28 -2.88 -0.30 11.54
C GLU A 28 -2.63 0.20 10.11
N ALA A 29 -1.37 0.43 9.71
CA ALA A 29 -1.02 0.83 8.35
C ALA A 29 -1.38 -0.25 7.30
N GLU A 30 -1.08 -1.52 7.60
CA GLU A 30 -1.44 -2.66 6.76
C GLU A 30 -2.97 -2.80 6.63
N GLN A 31 -3.71 -2.61 7.73
CA GLN A 31 -5.17 -2.68 7.71
C GLN A 31 -5.81 -1.54 6.92
N ILE A 32 -5.33 -0.30 7.09
CA ILE A 32 -5.80 0.85 6.29
C ILE A 32 -5.59 0.59 4.80
N SER A 33 -4.43 0.05 4.41
CA SER A 33 -4.11 -0.23 3.01
C SER A 33 -5.06 -1.29 2.44
N ARG A 34 -5.31 -2.37 3.18
CA ARG A 34 -6.29 -3.40 2.81
C ARG A 34 -7.69 -2.81 2.63
N ASP A 35 -8.17 -2.05 3.61
CA ASP A 35 -9.55 -1.55 3.60
C ASP A 35 -9.80 -0.46 2.56
N LYS A 36 -8.78 0.32 2.21
CA LYS A 36 -8.90 1.45 1.28
C LYS A 36 -8.46 1.14 -0.15
N LEU A 37 -7.53 0.22 -0.34
CA LEU A 37 -6.92 -0.05 -1.64
C LEU A 37 -7.28 -1.44 -2.19
N THR A 38 -7.59 -2.41 -1.33
CA THR A 38 -7.91 -3.78 -1.74
C THR A 38 -9.41 -4.07 -1.65
N ASN A 39 -10.07 -3.68 -0.55
CA ASN A 39 -11.51 -3.90 -0.32
C ASN A 39 -12.40 -2.76 -0.86
N ASP A 40 -11.88 -1.88 -1.72
CA ASP A 40 -12.71 -0.87 -2.37
C ASP A 40 -13.71 -1.57 -3.32
N PRO A 41 -15.02 -1.26 -3.26
CA PRO A 41 -16.01 -1.87 -4.15
C PRO A 41 -15.63 -1.79 -5.64
N LYS A 42 -14.96 -0.72 -6.07
CA LYS A 42 -14.51 -0.56 -7.46
C LYS A 42 -13.41 -1.56 -7.84
N VAL A 43 -12.53 -1.90 -6.90
CA VAL A 43 -11.50 -2.92 -7.08
C VAL A 43 -12.15 -4.29 -7.19
N GLN A 44 -13.11 -4.57 -6.31
CA GLN A 44 -13.89 -5.82 -6.37
C GLN A 44 -14.71 -5.95 -7.66
N ASP A 45 -15.29 -4.86 -8.16
CA ASP A 45 -16.04 -4.84 -9.43
C ASP A 45 -15.13 -5.12 -10.64
N TYR A 46 -13.88 -4.68 -10.60
CA TYR A 46 -12.92 -4.86 -11.71
C TYR A 46 -12.22 -6.22 -11.69
N TYR A 47 -11.75 -6.68 -10.53
CA TYR A 47 -10.93 -7.90 -10.39
C TYR A 47 -11.71 -9.12 -9.85
N GLY A 48 -12.95 -8.91 -9.40
CA GLY A 48 -13.80 -9.94 -8.83
C GLY A 48 -13.55 -10.20 -7.34
N SER A 49 -14.43 -11.01 -6.74
CA SER A 49 -14.48 -11.26 -5.29
C SER A 49 -13.34 -12.13 -4.74
N LYS A 50 -12.41 -12.60 -5.58
CA LYS A 50 -11.25 -13.41 -5.17
C LYS A 50 -9.94 -12.62 -5.21
N PHE A 51 -10.02 -11.31 -5.41
CA PHE A 51 -8.86 -10.45 -5.40
C PHE A 51 -8.32 -10.33 -3.97
N GLU A 52 -7.19 -10.97 -3.71
CA GLU A 52 -6.44 -10.83 -2.47
C GLU A 52 -5.15 -10.08 -2.77
N GLN A 53 -4.86 -9.06 -1.98
CA GLN A 53 -3.62 -8.29 -2.06
C GLN A 53 -3.01 -8.18 -0.67
N HIS A 54 -1.71 -8.47 -0.58
CA HIS A 54 -0.98 -8.47 0.68
C HIS A 54 -0.07 -7.24 0.77
N TRP A 55 -0.38 -6.39 1.76
CA TRP A 55 0.38 -5.18 2.03
C TRP A 55 1.44 -5.40 3.10
N HIS A 56 2.64 -4.89 2.85
CA HIS A 56 3.77 -4.92 3.76
C HIS A 56 4.19 -3.50 4.14
N ALA A 57 4.16 -3.20 5.44
CA ALA A 57 4.51 -1.89 5.98
C ALA A 57 6.01 -1.79 6.31
N THR A 58 6.65 -0.76 5.78
CA THR A 58 8.00 -0.32 6.17
C THR A 58 7.92 1.07 6.78
N GLU A 59 8.37 1.23 8.02
CA GLU A 59 8.42 2.56 8.66
C GLU A 59 9.43 3.44 7.92
N ILE A 60 9.00 4.64 7.54
CA ILE A 60 9.84 5.64 6.89
C ILE A 60 9.89 6.91 7.74
N ASN A 61 11.06 7.53 7.81
CA ASN A 61 11.26 8.79 8.50
C ASN A 61 11.42 9.92 7.48
N LEU A 62 10.45 10.83 7.41
CA LEU A 62 10.50 12.00 6.53
C LEU A 62 11.35 13.16 7.09
N ASP A 63 11.83 13.07 8.34
CA ASP A 63 12.68 14.09 8.98
C ASP A 63 14.14 14.02 8.52
N LYS A 64 14.54 12.95 7.81
CA LYS A 64 15.79 12.94 7.04
C LYS A 64 15.50 13.56 5.69
N GLU A 65 16.07 14.73 5.40
CA GLU A 65 16.03 15.34 4.06
C GLU A 65 16.41 14.28 3.01
N GLY A 66 15.43 13.88 2.21
CA GLY A 66 15.58 12.80 1.25
C GLY A 66 14.26 12.57 0.51
N ILE A 67 14.33 12.50 -0.81
CA ILE A 67 13.17 12.22 -1.65
C ILE A 67 12.97 10.71 -1.67
N ILE A 68 11.84 10.22 -1.16
CA ILE A 68 11.42 8.84 -1.39
C ILE A 68 10.76 8.80 -2.77
N LEU A 69 11.52 8.41 -3.78
CA LEU A 69 10.99 8.04 -5.09
C LEU A 69 10.39 6.65 -4.96
N ALA A 70 9.08 6.57 -4.76
CA ALA A 70 8.35 5.34 -5.04
C ALA A 70 8.25 5.24 -6.57
N ASP A 71 8.96 4.29 -7.16
CA ASP A 71 8.79 3.98 -8.58
C ASP A 71 7.40 3.37 -8.76
N PHE A 72 6.57 4.03 -9.56
CA PHE A 72 5.17 3.65 -9.79
C PHE A 72 5.01 2.83 -11.08
N ASN A 73 6.10 2.47 -11.78
CA ASN A 73 6.01 1.89 -13.13
C ASN A 73 7.19 1.00 -13.59
N ALA A 74 7.95 0.36 -12.68
CA ALA A 74 8.99 -0.59 -13.10
C ALA A 74 8.43 -2.00 -13.35
N GLY A 75 7.60 -2.15 -14.39
CA GLY A 75 7.19 -3.43 -14.96
C GLY A 75 5.79 -3.42 -15.54
#